data_AF-A0A7Y7LPT6-F1
#
_entry.id   AF-A0A7Y7LPT6-F1
#
_cell.length_a   1.000
_cell.length_b   1.000
_cell.length_c   1.000
_cell.angle_alpha   90.00
_cell.angle_beta   90.00
_cell.angle_gamma   90.00
#
_symmetry.space_group_name_H-M   'P 1'
#
loop_
_entity.id
_entity.type
_entity.pdbx_description
1 polymer ?
#
loop_
_entity_poly.entity_id
_entity_poly.type
_entity_poly.pdbx_seq_one_letter_code
_entity_poly.pdbx_strand_id
1 'polypeptide(L)'
;MNSSIELTPWRQRQIAMLYRYASLDYMKAVDVLLSQVIEGRPTPALEQSLAAACAAALESQPRIHNDARRWDRDMRDILTEMRQLLRDDIKARGHGNYRAGSLGHFFNQVGHADAYDAYRSRDEYHVCEYFVRQYSDPAEDILVEYRRQQPLTDHWFACHLARHLSDQPEVPAFRVRTDITARSGESPPRAGVYVSQDDANAAPQFAWPEKDRGQLTDSSTFNDVGLAALHAIGRDGLWFDQQKMYAFAAEAGIRHPASPQEAISPGSASSALAIHAHATRPCDRYYVEIMSGSEQR
;
A
#
# COMPACT_ATOMS: atom_id res chain seq x y z
N MET A 1 5.39 -32.90 -14.92
CA MET A 1 4.55 -33.02 -13.72
C MET A 1 4.35 -31.60 -13.20
N ASN A 2 3.16 -31.01 -13.37
CA ASN A 2 2.86 -29.68 -12.85
C ASN A 2 2.60 -29.78 -11.34
N SER A 3 3.60 -29.45 -10.53
CA SER A 3 3.37 -29.16 -9.12
C SER A 3 2.57 -27.86 -9.05
N SER A 4 1.26 -27.95 -8.78
CA SER A 4 0.43 -26.78 -8.52
C SER A 4 0.91 -26.14 -7.22
N ILE A 5 1.46 -24.94 -7.29
CA ILE A 5 1.78 -24.15 -6.10
C ILE A 5 0.46 -23.61 -5.54
N GLU A 6 0.08 -24.10 -4.37
CA GLU A 6 -1.11 -23.65 -3.67
C GLU A 6 -0.81 -22.32 -2.93
N LEU A 7 -1.65 -21.31 -3.18
CA LEU A 7 -1.54 -20.02 -2.52
C LEU A 7 -2.34 -20.05 -1.22
N THR A 8 -1.70 -19.73 -0.10
CA THR A 8 -2.39 -19.57 1.18
C THR A 8 -3.41 -18.43 1.11
N PRO A 9 -4.49 -18.45 1.91
CA PRO A 9 -5.47 -17.36 1.95
C PRO A 9 -4.83 -15.98 2.21
N TRP A 10 -3.78 -15.95 3.04
CA TRP A 10 -2.98 -14.76 3.28
C TRP A 10 -2.32 -14.24 2.00
N ARG A 11 -1.62 -15.10 1.26
CA ARG A 11 -1.00 -14.71 -0.02
C ARG A 11 -2.03 -14.26 -1.05
N GLN A 12 -3.18 -14.91 -1.12
CA GLN A 12 -4.25 -14.51 -2.03
C GLN A 12 -4.72 -13.07 -1.75
N ARG A 13 -4.85 -12.67 -0.48
CA ARG A 13 -5.18 -11.28 -0.11
C ARG A 13 -4.08 -10.29 -0.51
N GLN A 14 -2.80 -10.64 -0.29
CA GLN A 14 -1.67 -9.82 -0.72
C GLN A 14 -1.68 -9.61 -2.24
N ILE A 15 -1.88 -10.67 -3.01
CA ILE A 15 -1.93 -10.66 -4.47
C ILE A 15 -3.13 -9.84 -4.97
N ALA A 16 -4.32 -10.04 -4.38
CA ALA A 16 -5.51 -9.27 -4.71
C ALA A 16 -5.29 -7.76 -4.48
N MET A 17 -4.62 -7.41 -3.39
CA MET A 17 -4.30 -6.02 -3.05
C MET A 17 -3.34 -5.38 -4.06
N LEU A 18 -2.27 -6.08 -4.44
CA LEU A 18 -1.35 -5.62 -5.49
C LEU A 18 -2.07 -5.39 -6.82
N TYR A 19 -2.93 -6.34 -7.23
CA TYR A 19 -3.71 -6.19 -8.45
C TYR A 19 -4.67 -5.01 -8.39
N ARG A 20 -5.34 -4.81 -7.24
CA ARG A 20 -6.24 -3.67 -7.03
C ARG A 20 -5.51 -2.35 -7.22
N TYR A 21 -4.43 -2.11 -6.46
CA TYR A 21 -3.71 -0.84 -6.53
C TYR A 21 -3.01 -0.60 -7.87
N ALA A 22 -2.68 -1.65 -8.60
CA ALA A 22 -2.14 -1.54 -9.95
C ALA A 22 -3.24 -1.46 -11.06
N SER A 23 -4.51 -1.57 -10.72
CA SER A 23 -5.60 -1.61 -11.71
C SER A 23 -6.02 -0.22 -12.20
N LEU A 24 -6.44 -0.17 -13.47
CA LEU A 24 -7.07 1.01 -14.06
C LEU A 24 -8.40 1.37 -13.35
N ASP A 25 -9.16 0.35 -12.94
CA ASP A 25 -10.46 0.54 -12.31
C ASP A 25 -10.35 1.19 -10.93
N TYR A 26 -9.30 0.85 -10.17
CA TYR A 26 -8.99 1.54 -8.93
C TYR A 26 -8.75 3.04 -9.16
N MET A 27 -7.90 3.39 -10.14
CA MET A 27 -7.60 4.80 -10.43
C MET A 27 -8.85 5.57 -10.88
N LYS A 28 -9.71 4.95 -11.71
CA LYS A 28 -11.00 5.53 -12.11
C LYS A 28 -11.94 5.73 -10.93
N ALA A 29 -11.99 4.78 -9.99
CA ALA A 29 -12.80 4.93 -8.79
C ALA A 29 -12.32 6.13 -7.94
N VAL A 30 -11.01 6.34 -7.83
CA VAL A 30 -10.44 7.51 -7.16
C VAL A 30 -10.79 8.82 -7.88
N ASP A 31 -10.76 8.88 -9.22
CA ASP A 31 -11.19 10.07 -9.99
C ASP A 31 -12.66 10.43 -9.71
N VAL A 32 -13.54 9.42 -9.59
CA VAL A 32 -14.95 9.62 -9.26
C VAL A 32 -15.11 10.20 -7.85
N LEU A 33 -14.43 9.63 -6.86
CA LEU A 33 -14.47 10.13 -5.47
C LEU A 33 -13.97 11.57 -5.39
N LEU A 34 -12.88 11.90 -6.09
CA LEU A 34 -12.34 13.24 -6.14
C LEU A 34 -13.29 14.22 -6.85
N SER A 35 -13.95 13.80 -7.93
CA SER A 35 -15.01 14.58 -8.62
C SER A 35 -16.13 14.97 -7.65
N GLN A 36 -16.65 13.99 -6.90
CA GLN A 36 -17.75 14.20 -5.96
C GLN A 36 -17.38 15.24 -4.90
N VAL A 37 -16.15 15.18 -4.40
CA VAL A 37 -15.62 16.12 -3.42
C VAL A 37 -15.48 17.53 -4.01
N ILE A 38 -14.87 17.67 -5.20
CA ILE A 38 -14.73 18.97 -5.90
C ILE A 38 -16.10 19.61 -6.18
N GLU A 39 -17.09 18.81 -6.58
CA GLU A 39 -18.44 19.27 -6.91
C GLU A 39 -19.28 19.60 -5.66
N GLY A 40 -18.77 19.33 -4.46
CA GLY A 40 -19.49 19.52 -3.19
C GLY A 40 -20.66 18.56 -3.03
N ARG A 41 -20.51 17.33 -3.54
CA ARG A 41 -21.50 16.23 -3.47
C ARG A 41 -20.85 14.89 -3.04
N PRO A 42 -20.00 14.85 -2.00
CA PRO A 42 -19.48 13.59 -1.48
C PRO A 42 -20.61 12.69 -0.97
N THR A 43 -20.39 11.37 -1.00
CA THR A 43 -21.32 10.44 -0.35
C THR A 43 -21.22 10.56 1.17
N PRO A 44 -22.27 10.19 1.94
CA PRO A 44 -22.21 10.25 3.41
C PRO A 44 -21.04 9.46 4.01
N ALA A 45 -20.67 8.33 3.42
CA ALA A 45 -19.53 7.52 3.85
C ALA A 45 -18.18 8.24 3.60
N LEU A 46 -18.06 8.94 2.47
CA LEU A 46 -16.88 9.73 2.15
C LEU A 46 -16.79 10.97 3.06
N GLU A 47 -17.92 11.64 3.32
CA GLU A 47 -18.00 12.75 4.28
C GLU A 47 -17.54 12.31 5.67
N GLN A 48 -18.04 11.16 6.15
CA GLN A 48 -17.65 10.62 7.45
C GLN A 48 -16.16 10.28 7.52
N SER A 49 -15.61 9.67 6.45
CA SER A 49 -14.20 9.30 6.39
C SER A 49 -13.29 10.54 6.36
N LEU A 50 -13.67 11.55 5.59
CA LEU A 50 -12.98 12.84 5.57
C LEU A 50 -13.06 13.54 6.93
N ALA A 51 -14.25 13.57 7.54
CA ALA A 51 -14.43 14.16 8.87
C ALA A 51 -13.59 13.45 9.94
N ALA A 52 -13.53 12.12 9.92
CA ALA A 52 -12.72 11.33 10.83
C ALA A 52 -11.21 11.56 10.62
N ALA A 53 -10.76 11.62 9.36
CA ALA A 53 -9.36 11.90 9.03
C ALA A 53 -8.96 13.31 9.44
N CYS A 54 -9.82 14.30 9.20
CA CYS A 54 -9.64 15.66 9.70
C CYS A 54 -9.61 15.67 11.23
N ALA A 55 -10.52 14.96 11.91
CA ALA A 55 -10.55 14.89 13.37
C ALA A 55 -9.28 14.29 13.99
N ALA A 56 -8.72 13.24 13.38
CA ALA A 56 -7.45 12.67 13.81
C ALA A 56 -6.28 13.66 13.64
N ALA A 57 -6.34 14.55 12.64
CA ALA A 57 -5.36 15.63 12.51
C ALA A 57 -5.59 16.78 13.52
N LEU A 58 -6.85 17.03 13.94
CA LEU A 58 -7.24 18.10 14.87
C LEU A 58 -6.67 17.95 16.30
N GLU A 59 -6.30 16.75 16.74
CA GLU A 59 -5.61 16.56 18.04
C GLU A 59 -4.27 17.33 18.12
N SER A 60 -3.76 17.82 16.98
CA SER A 60 -2.49 18.55 16.90
C SER A 60 -2.61 20.08 16.73
N GLN A 61 -3.70 20.65 16.16
CA GLN A 61 -3.86 22.10 15.92
C GLN A 61 -5.35 22.54 15.74
N PRO A 62 -5.76 23.76 16.17
CA PRO A 62 -7.11 24.28 15.98
C PRO A 62 -7.39 24.78 14.54
N ARG A 63 -8.63 24.63 14.04
CA ARG A 63 -9.04 24.99 12.65
C ARG A 63 -10.44 25.62 12.51
N ILE A 64 -10.72 26.17 11.32
CA ILE A 64 -11.98 26.80 10.88
C ILE A 64 -12.79 25.79 10.04
N HIS A 65 -14.06 25.58 10.40
CA HIS A 65 -14.92 24.48 9.93
C HIS A 65 -15.53 24.66 8.53
N ASN A 66 -15.82 23.54 7.85
CA ASN A 66 -16.09 23.47 6.41
C ASN A 66 -17.55 23.19 5.98
N ASP A 67 -17.99 23.93 4.96
CA ASP A 67 -19.03 23.58 3.98
C ASP A 67 -18.33 23.55 2.63
N ALA A 68 -18.36 22.44 1.89
CA ALA A 68 -17.66 22.30 0.61
C ALA A 68 -18.08 23.37 -0.43
N ARG A 69 -19.29 23.93 -0.29
CA ARG A 69 -19.77 25.04 -1.14
C ARG A 69 -19.07 26.36 -0.85
N ARG A 70 -18.32 26.45 0.25
CA ARG A 70 -17.61 27.64 0.73
C ARG A 70 -16.10 27.55 0.61
N TRP A 71 -15.58 26.47 0.01
CA TRP A 71 -14.17 26.35 -0.28
C TRP A 71 -13.69 27.54 -1.10
N ASP A 72 -12.53 28.07 -0.70
CA ASP A 72 -11.86 29.14 -1.42
C ASP A 72 -11.53 28.70 -2.86
N ARG A 73 -11.51 29.66 -3.79
CA ARG A 73 -11.22 29.45 -5.20
C ARG A 73 -9.88 28.75 -5.40
N ASP A 74 -8.85 29.20 -4.69
CA ASP A 74 -7.48 28.68 -4.81
C ASP A 74 -7.41 27.17 -4.47
N MET A 75 -8.23 26.69 -3.52
CA MET A 75 -8.23 25.27 -3.13
C MET A 75 -9.02 24.38 -4.11
N ARG A 76 -10.08 24.91 -4.71
CA ARG A 76 -10.79 24.20 -5.80
C ARG A 76 -9.86 24.01 -7.00
N ASP A 77 -9.01 24.99 -7.28
CA ASP A 77 -8.01 24.91 -8.34
C ASP A 77 -6.96 23.82 -8.02
N ILE A 78 -6.45 23.75 -6.78
CA ILE A 78 -5.52 22.69 -6.32
C ILE A 78 -6.11 21.29 -6.48
N LEU A 79 -7.35 21.06 -6.04
CA LEU A 79 -7.99 19.75 -6.18
C LEU A 79 -8.28 19.39 -7.64
N THR A 80 -8.57 20.40 -8.47
CA THR A 80 -8.76 20.23 -9.91
C THR A 80 -7.44 19.83 -10.60
N GLU A 81 -6.33 20.45 -10.21
CA GLU A 81 -4.99 20.09 -10.69
C GLU A 81 -4.61 18.67 -10.26
N MET A 82 -4.83 18.33 -8.98
CA MET A 82 -4.63 16.97 -8.46
C MET A 82 -5.42 15.93 -9.27
N ARG A 83 -6.68 16.24 -9.60
CA ARG A 83 -7.51 15.38 -10.45
C ARG A 83 -6.98 15.26 -11.87
N GLN A 84 -6.46 16.34 -12.46
CA GLN A 84 -5.90 16.30 -13.80
C GLN A 84 -4.66 15.40 -13.85
N LEU A 85 -3.77 15.47 -12.85
CA LEU A 85 -2.62 14.57 -12.72
C LEU A 85 -3.06 13.10 -12.63
N LEU A 86 -4.09 12.80 -11.84
CA LEU A 86 -4.67 11.45 -11.78
C LEU A 86 -5.20 10.99 -13.14
N ARG A 87 -5.85 11.86 -13.91
CA ARG A 87 -6.37 11.54 -15.25
C ARG A 87 -5.26 11.28 -16.26
N ASP A 88 -4.15 11.98 -16.15
CA ASP A 88 -2.97 11.73 -16.97
C ASP A 88 -2.36 10.35 -16.65
N ASP A 89 -2.30 9.99 -15.37
CA ASP A 89 -1.88 8.66 -14.94
C ASP A 89 -2.87 7.57 -15.38
N ILE A 90 -4.19 7.81 -15.33
CA ILE A 90 -5.24 6.92 -15.86
C ILE A 90 -5.03 6.68 -17.37
N LYS A 91 -4.78 7.74 -18.13
CA LYS A 91 -4.50 7.65 -19.57
C LYS A 91 -3.23 6.85 -19.84
N ALA A 92 -2.18 7.06 -19.04
CA ALA A 92 -0.94 6.30 -19.14
C ALA A 92 -1.19 4.80 -18.85
N ARG A 93 -1.95 4.50 -17.79
CA ARG A 93 -2.31 3.12 -17.39
C ARG A 93 -3.07 2.37 -18.48
N GLY A 94 -3.96 3.05 -19.20
CA GLY A 94 -4.69 2.47 -20.34
C GLY A 94 -3.79 2.00 -21.49
N HIS A 95 -2.55 2.49 -21.57
CA HIS A 95 -1.54 2.06 -22.53
C HIS A 95 -0.50 1.08 -21.94
N GLY A 96 -0.75 0.55 -20.74
CA GLY A 96 0.19 -0.34 -20.05
C GLY A 96 1.38 0.38 -19.39
N ASN A 97 1.32 1.71 -19.23
CA ASN A 97 2.35 2.47 -18.51
C ASN A 97 1.98 2.58 -17.03
N TYR A 98 2.77 1.95 -16.18
CA TYR A 98 2.51 1.84 -14.75
C TYR A 98 3.10 3.02 -13.96
N ARG A 99 2.66 4.24 -14.30
CA ARG A 99 3.04 5.47 -13.57
C ARG A 99 2.24 5.62 -12.28
N ALA A 100 2.90 6.18 -11.26
CA ALA A 100 2.35 6.61 -9.98
C ALA A 100 3.27 7.71 -9.41
N GLY A 101 2.89 8.31 -8.28
CA GLY A 101 3.72 9.33 -7.61
C GLY A 101 3.33 10.76 -7.93
N SER A 102 2.50 11.00 -8.95
CA SER A 102 2.11 12.34 -9.37
C SER A 102 1.35 13.10 -8.28
N LEU A 103 0.45 12.41 -7.56
CA LEU A 103 -0.35 13.03 -6.50
C LEU A 103 0.48 13.30 -5.25
N GLY A 104 1.28 12.34 -4.79
CA GLY A 104 2.18 12.53 -3.65
C GLY A 104 3.24 13.61 -3.93
N HIS A 105 3.80 13.65 -5.14
CA HIS A 105 4.75 14.68 -5.53
C HIS A 105 4.12 16.07 -5.57
N PHE A 106 2.95 16.21 -6.21
CA PHE A 106 2.18 17.46 -6.23
C PHE A 106 1.86 17.94 -4.82
N PHE A 107 1.36 17.04 -3.98
CA PHE A 107 1.04 17.36 -2.59
C PHE A 107 2.27 17.80 -1.79
N ASN A 108 3.42 17.15 -1.98
CA ASN A 108 4.67 17.58 -1.36
C ASN A 108 5.15 18.95 -1.88
N GLN A 109 4.99 19.24 -3.18
CA GLN A 109 5.33 20.56 -3.73
C GLN A 109 4.46 21.67 -3.16
N VAL A 110 3.13 21.48 -3.17
CA VAL A 110 2.17 22.35 -2.46
C VAL A 110 2.55 22.43 -0.98
N GLY A 111 3.10 21.33 -0.47
CA GLY A 111 3.56 21.14 0.89
C GLY A 111 4.74 21.98 1.36
N HIS A 112 5.58 22.40 0.42
CA HIS A 112 6.86 23.07 0.67
C HIS A 112 6.85 24.56 0.29
N ALA A 113 5.74 25.11 -0.20
CA ALA A 113 5.64 26.53 -0.53
C ALA A 113 5.52 27.40 0.75
N ASP A 114 6.27 28.50 0.84
CA ASP A 114 6.47 29.35 2.03
C ASP A 114 5.19 29.93 2.72
N ALA A 115 3.99 29.73 2.16
CA ALA A 115 2.72 30.21 2.72
C ALA A 115 2.05 29.25 3.74
N TYR A 116 2.76 28.22 4.21
CA TYR A 116 2.18 26.93 4.58
C TYR A 116 1.48 26.81 5.93
N ASP A 117 1.87 27.54 6.98
CA ASP A 117 1.21 27.43 8.29
C ASP A 117 -0.27 27.84 8.22
N ALA A 118 -0.61 28.77 7.33
CA ALA A 118 -1.98 29.18 7.06
C ALA A 118 -2.78 28.18 6.20
N TYR A 119 -2.12 27.25 5.48
CA TYR A 119 -2.78 26.20 4.69
C TYR A 119 -2.96 24.91 5.49
N ARG A 120 -2.01 24.56 6.36
CA ARG A 120 -2.13 23.43 7.31
C ARG A 120 -3.21 23.61 8.37
N SER A 121 -3.86 24.77 8.44
CA SER A 121 -5.04 25.00 9.27
C SER A 121 -6.37 24.95 8.49
N ARG A 122 -6.34 24.69 7.17
CA ARG A 122 -7.53 24.67 6.30
C ARG A 122 -8.01 23.25 6.00
N ASP A 123 -9.29 22.97 6.23
CA ASP A 123 -9.91 21.63 6.08
C ASP A 123 -9.63 21.00 4.71
N GLU A 124 -9.51 21.80 3.66
CA GLU A 124 -9.16 21.41 2.30
C GLU A 124 -7.77 20.77 2.17
N TYR A 125 -6.79 21.22 2.97
CA TYR A 125 -5.47 20.58 3.02
C TYR A 125 -5.55 19.13 3.49
N HIS A 126 -6.35 18.87 4.53
CA HIS A 126 -6.53 17.50 5.04
C HIS A 126 -7.37 16.64 4.11
N VAL A 127 -8.21 17.23 3.25
CA VAL A 127 -8.85 16.50 2.15
C VAL A 127 -7.80 16.04 1.14
N CYS A 128 -6.90 16.92 0.68
CA CYS A 128 -5.79 16.53 -0.20
C CYS A 128 -4.92 15.45 0.45
N GLU A 129 -4.53 15.66 1.70
CA GLU A 129 -3.74 14.72 2.49
C GLU A 129 -4.44 13.36 2.60
N TYR A 130 -5.75 13.35 2.86
CA TYR A 130 -6.55 12.14 2.90
C TYR A 130 -6.49 11.39 1.57
N PHE A 131 -6.69 12.08 0.44
CA PHE A 131 -6.65 11.43 -0.86
C PHE A 131 -5.28 10.83 -1.18
N VAL A 132 -4.20 11.57 -0.87
CA VAL A 132 -2.83 11.07 -1.04
C VAL A 132 -2.60 9.86 -0.15
N ARG A 133 -2.87 9.96 1.15
CA ARG A 133 -2.58 8.89 2.13
C ARG A 133 -3.43 7.64 1.96
N GLN A 134 -4.69 7.79 1.55
CA GLN A 134 -5.61 6.66 1.41
C GLN A 134 -5.58 6.03 0.02
N TYR A 135 -5.29 6.81 -1.02
CA TYR A 135 -5.40 6.33 -2.39
C TYR A 135 -4.13 6.39 -3.23
N SER A 136 -3.23 7.35 -2.98
CA SER A 136 -1.96 7.44 -3.72
C SER A 136 -0.86 6.58 -3.08
N ASP A 137 -0.62 6.75 -1.78
CA ASP A 137 0.49 6.11 -1.05
C ASP A 137 0.58 4.59 -1.28
N PRO A 138 -0.52 3.81 -1.19
CA PRO A 138 -0.44 2.36 -1.41
C PRO A 138 -0.01 2.01 -2.84
N ALA A 139 -0.48 2.76 -3.84
CA ALA A 139 -0.09 2.54 -5.23
C ALA A 139 1.35 3.01 -5.49
N GLU A 140 1.78 4.10 -4.84
CA GLU A 140 3.15 4.59 -4.92
C GLU A 140 4.16 3.59 -4.36
N ASP A 141 3.89 2.99 -3.19
CA ASP A 141 4.77 1.98 -2.59
C ASP A 141 4.99 0.77 -3.51
N ILE A 142 4.02 0.46 -4.37
CA ILE A 142 4.06 -0.67 -5.31
C ILE A 142 4.73 -0.30 -6.65
N LEU A 143 4.54 0.93 -7.12
CA LEU A 143 4.80 1.34 -8.50
C LEU A 143 5.92 2.37 -8.67
N VAL A 144 6.31 3.09 -7.62
CA VAL A 144 7.34 4.13 -7.71
C VAL A 144 8.71 3.53 -7.45
N GLU A 145 9.61 3.69 -8.44
CA GLU A 145 10.93 3.06 -8.49
C GLU A 145 11.74 3.20 -7.18
N TYR A 146 11.90 4.42 -6.66
CA TYR A 146 12.70 4.64 -5.44
C TYR A 146 12.07 4.00 -4.19
N ARG A 147 10.74 3.83 -4.15
CA ARG A 147 10.06 3.14 -3.05
C ARG A 147 10.20 1.62 -3.17
N ARG A 148 10.17 1.09 -4.40
CA ARG A 148 10.34 -0.34 -4.70
C ARG A 148 11.74 -0.88 -4.36
N GLN A 149 12.73 0.00 -4.16
CA GLN A 149 14.05 -0.38 -3.63
C GLN A 149 13.96 -0.97 -2.22
N GLN A 150 12.89 -0.68 -1.47
CA GLN A 150 12.55 -1.35 -0.23
C GLN A 150 11.43 -2.35 -0.52
N PRO A 151 11.72 -3.66 -0.56
CA PRO A 151 10.71 -4.65 -0.87
C PRO A 151 9.59 -4.62 0.17
N LEU A 152 8.34 -4.68 -0.30
CA LEU A 152 7.17 -4.72 0.57
C LEU A 152 7.28 -5.90 1.54
N THR A 153 7.08 -5.62 2.82
CA THR A 153 7.20 -6.61 3.90
C THR A 153 5.84 -7.24 4.21
N ASP A 154 5.84 -8.38 4.90
CA ASP A 154 4.61 -9.01 5.38
C ASP A 154 3.83 -8.06 6.30
N HIS A 155 4.56 -7.30 7.13
CA HIS A 155 4.00 -6.27 8.00
C HIS A 155 3.31 -5.13 7.22
N TRP A 156 3.91 -4.67 6.10
CA TRP A 156 3.28 -3.66 5.23
C TRP A 156 1.93 -4.18 4.71
N PHE A 157 1.89 -5.41 4.19
CA PHE A 157 0.64 -6.02 3.74
C PHE A 157 -0.40 -6.11 4.86
N ALA A 158 0.00 -6.51 6.07
CA ALA A 158 -0.88 -6.58 7.22
C ALA A 158 -1.50 -5.22 7.56
N CYS A 159 -0.67 -4.19 7.69
CA CYS A 159 -1.12 -2.83 7.99
C CYS A 159 -2.06 -2.28 6.91
N HIS A 160 -1.75 -2.47 5.63
CA HIS A 160 -2.62 -2.00 4.54
C HIS A 160 -3.91 -2.79 4.46
N LEU A 161 -3.88 -4.12 4.58
CA LEU A 161 -5.10 -4.93 4.60
C LEU A 161 -5.99 -4.53 5.79
N ALA A 162 -5.44 -4.32 6.98
CA ALA A 162 -6.18 -3.91 8.17
C ALA A 162 -6.84 -2.53 8.02
N ARG A 163 -6.13 -1.57 7.42
CA ARG A 163 -6.66 -0.22 7.14
C ARG A 163 -7.79 -0.21 6.12
N HIS A 164 -7.80 -1.18 5.21
CA HIS A 164 -8.76 -1.28 4.11
C HIS A 164 -9.70 -2.49 4.24
N LEU A 165 -9.84 -3.08 5.44
CA LEU A 165 -10.72 -4.24 5.71
C LEU A 165 -12.18 -3.99 5.30
N SER A 166 -12.62 -2.74 5.30
CA SER A 166 -13.96 -2.31 4.85
C SER A 166 -14.13 -2.26 3.32
N ASP A 167 -13.03 -2.21 2.58
CA ASP A 167 -12.97 -2.00 1.12
C ASP A 167 -12.50 -3.23 0.35
N GLN A 168 -12.36 -4.39 1.02
CA GLN A 168 -11.83 -5.58 0.36
C GLN A 168 -12.84 -6.11 -0.67
N PRO A 169 -12.49 -6.10 -1.97
CA PRO A 169 -13.27 -6.86 -2.95
C PRO A 169 -13.19 -8.35 -2.60
N GLU A 170 -14.17 -9.11 -3.10
CA GLU A 170 -14.09 -10.57 -3.13
C GLU A 170 -12.74 -10.99 -3.72
N VAL A 171 -12.00 -11.82 -2.98
CA VAL A 171 -10.68 -12.28 -3.42
C VAL A 171 -10.89 -13.13 -4.67
N PRO A 172 -10.35 -12.72 -5.83
CA PRO A 172 -10.59 -13.46 -7.06
C PRO A 172 -9.86 -14.81 -7.01
N ALA A 173 -10.29 -15.73 -7.86
CA ALA A 173 -9.55 -16.97 -8.07
C ALA A 173 -8.23 -16.69 -8.79
N PHE A 174 -7.17 -17.38 -8.40
CA PHE A 174 -5.83 -17.20 -8.94
C PHE A 174 -5.28 -18.50 -9.51
N ARG A 175 -4.46 -18.40 -10.56
CA ARG A 175 -3.65 -19.51 -11.07
C ARG A 175 -2.18 -19.12 -11.11
N VAL A 176 -1.34 -19.90 -10.45
CA VAL A 176 0.12 -19.73 -10.57
C VAL A 176 0.58 -20.32 -11.90
N ARG A 177 1.15 -19.48 -12.75
CA ARG A 177 1.67 -19.83 -14.08
C ARG A 177 3.14 -20.20 -13.96
N THR A 178 3.40 -21.48 -13.70
CA THR A 178 4.77 -22.01 -13.57
C THR A 178 5.55 -21.99 -14.89
N ASP A 179 4.87 -21.79 -16.01
CA ASP A 179 5.44 -21.58 -17.34
C ASP A 179 5.96 -20.16 -17.58
N ILE A 180 5.64 -19.21 -16.69
CA ILE A 180 6.05 -17.80 -16.80
C ILE A 180 6.91 -17.44 -15.60
N THR A 181 8.21 -17.35 -15.83
CA THR A 181 9.21 -17.08 -14.80
C THR A 181 9.94 -15.76 -15.01
N ALA A 182 10.40 -15.16 -13.93
CA ALA A 182 11.32 -14.03 -13.94
C ALA A 182 12.12 -14.00 -12.64
N ARG A 183 13.33 -13.41 -12.68
CA ARG A 183 14.23 -13.33 -11.53
C ARG A 183 14.31 -11.90 -10.97
N SER A 184 14.62 -11.76 -9.69
CA SER A 184 15.02 -10.47 -9.11
C SER A 184 16.13 -9.80 -9.93
N GLY A 185 15.98 -8.50 -10.19
CA GLY A 185 16.85 -7.69 -11.06
C GLY A 185 16.42 -7.68 -12.54
N GLU A 186 15.46 -8.51 -12.94
CA GLU A 186 15.03 -8.61 -14.35
C GLU A 186 13.69 -7.90 -14.60
N SER A 187 13.52 -7.43 -15.83
CA SER A 187 12.21 -7.00 -16.32
C SER A 187 11.36 -8.24 -16.58
N PRO A 188 10.15 -8.34 -15.99
CA PRO A 188 9.31 -9.51 -16.20
C PRO A 188 8.80 -9.58 -17.65
N PRO A 189 8.45 -10.78 -18.14
CA PRO A 189 7.88 -10.96 -19.49
C PRO A 189 6.47 -10.38 -19.62
N ARG A 190 5.76 -10.19 -18.49
CA ARG A 190 4.39 -9.68 -18.45
C ARG A 190 4.14 -8.78 -17.24
N ALA A 191 3.22 -7.85 -17.37
CA ALA A 191 2.76 -7.07 -16.23
C ALA A 191 1.84 -7.89 -15.32
N GLY A 192 2.04 -7.79 -14.01
CA GLY A 192 1.20 -8.42 -13.00
C GLY A 192 1.97 -8.81 -11.75
N VAL A 193 1.40 -9.74 -10.98
CA VAL A 193 1.95 -10.15 -9.69
C VAL A 193 2.80 -11.40 -9.81
N TYR A 194 3.93 -11.41 -9.10
CA TYR A 194 4.91 -12.48 -9.08
C TYR A 194 5.18 -12.97 -7.65
N VAL A 195 5.14 -14.30 -7.46
CA VAL A 195 5.40 -14.98 -6.18
C VAL A 195 6.69 -15.81 -6.24
N SER A 196 7.40 -15.95 -5.12
CA SER A 196 8.61 -16.78 -5.05
C SER A 196 8.31 -18.24 -5.37
N GLN A 197 9.23 -18.90 -6.09
CA GLN A 197 9.11 -20.32 -6.44
C GLN A 197 9.37 -21.25 -5.24
N ASP A 198 10.22 -20.82 -4.32
CA ASP A 198 10.89 -21.64 -3.30
C ASP A 198 10.52 -21.26 -1.85
N ASP A 199 9.78 -20.17 -1.66
CA ASP A 199 9.52 -19.61 -0.33
C ASP A 199 8.10 -19.07 -0.25
N ALA A 200 7.32 -19.68 0.64
CA ALA A 200 5.92 -19.33 0.85
C ALA A 200 5.72 -18.02 1.65
N ASN A 201 6.75 -17.54 2.36
CA ASN A 201 6.73 -16.33 3.17
C ASN A 201 7.30 -15.11 2.42
N ALA A 202 8.02 -15.33 1.32
CA ALA A 202 8.48 -14.27 0.44
C ALA A 202 7.28 -13.45 -0.10
N ALA A 203 7.37 -12.14 0.09
CA ALA A 203 6.34 -11.19 -0.30
C ALA A 203 6.12 -11.15 -1.82
N PRO A 204 4.86 -11.18 -2.29
CA PRO A 204 4.56 -11.01 -3.70
C PRO A 204 4.90 -9.57 -4.15
N GLN A 205 5.18 -9.41 -5.44
CA GLN A 205 5.48 -8.10 -6.02
C GLN A 205 4.69 -7.90 -7.31
N PHE A 206 4.22 -6.67 -7.53
CA PHE A 206 3.76 -6.25 -8.84
C PHE A 206 4.95 -5.75 -9.67
N ALA A 207 5.03 -6.16 -10.93
CA ALA A 207 6.10 -5.80 -11.85
C ALA A 207 5.56 -5.72 -13.30
N TRP A 208 6.27 -5.02 -14.19
CA TRP A 208 5.87 -4.84 -15.60
C TRP A 208 7.06 -4.71 -16.55
N PRO A 209 6.88 -4.94 -17.88
CA PRO A 209 7.97 -5.01 -18.86
C PRO A 209 8.56 -3.63 -19.23
N GLU A 210 8.92 -2.82 -18.24
CA GLU A 210 9.65 -1.56 -18.43
C GLU A 210 11.02 -1.69 -17.77
N LYS A 211 12.06 -1.42 -18.55
CA LYS A 211 13.43 -1.44 -18.06
C LYS A 211 13.63 -0.35 -16.99
N ASP A 212 14.41 -0.66 -15.97
CA ASP A 212 14.80 0.22 -14.85
C ASP A 212 13.65 0.63 -13.89
N ARG A 213 12.39 0.62 -14.34
CA ARG A 213 11.24 1.01 -13.51
C ARG A 213 10.33 -0.12 -13.07
N GLY A 214 10.10 -1.09 -13.95
CA GLY A 214 9.14 -2.18 -13.76
C GLY A 214 9.75 -3.51 -13.33
N GLN A 215 11.05 -3.56 -13.10
CA GLN A 215 11.79 -4.79 -12.77
C GLN A 215 11.34 -5.40 -11.44
N LEU A 216 11.54 -6.71 -11.30
CA LEU A 216 11.42 -7.39 -10.01
C LEU A 216 12.61 -7.00 -9.13
N THR A 217 12.35 -6.74 -7.85
CA THR A 217 13.42 -6.51 -6.87
C THR A 217 13.62 -7.76 -6.03
N ASP A 218 14.62 -7.73 -5.16
CA ASP A 218 14.79 -8.77 -4.14
C ASP A 218 13.52 -8.89 -3.30
N SER A 219 13.19 -10.10 -2.86
CA SER A 219 12.02 -10.32 -2.00
C SER A 219 12.34 -9.99 -0.56
N SER A 220 11.43 -9.29 0.12
CA SER A 220 11.32 -9.41 1.57
C SER A 220 10.76 -10.80 1.89
N THR A 221 11.32 -11.45 2.89
CA THR A 221 10.83 -12.70 3.49
C THR A 221 11.14 -12.70 4.99
N PHE A 222 10.64 -13.69 5.72
CA PHE A 222 11.00 -13.84 7.12
C PHE A 222 12.40 -14.43 7.28
N ASN A 223 13.16 -13.81 8.19
CA ASN A 223 14.36 -14.43 8.74
C ASN A 223 13.99 -15.34 9.93
N ASP A 224 14.98 -15.89 10.63
CA ASP A 224 14.75 -16.80 11.76
C ASP A 224 13.87 -16.19 12.86
N VAL A 225 14.04 -14.89 13.14
CA VAL A 225 13.21 -14.15 14.12
C VAL A 225 11.77 -14.05 13.62
N GLY A 226 11.56 -13.70 12.35
CA GLY A 226 10.23 -13.61 11.76
C GLY A 226 9.51 -14.96 11.69
N LEU A 227 10.21 -16.03 11.35
CA LEU A 227 9.67 -17.39 11.33
C LEU A 227 9.31 -17.87 12.75
N ALA A 228 10.17 -17.59 13.73
CA ALA A 228 9.89 -17.89 15.13
C ALA A 228 8.68 -17.11 15.65
N ALA A 229 8.57 -15.82 15.32
CA ALA A 229 7.42 -14.99 15.67
C ALA A 229 6.12 -15.52 15.05
N LEU A 230 6.16 -15.84 13.75
CA LEU A 230 5.03 -16.42 13.04
C LEU A 230 4.56 -17.73 13.69
N HIS A 231 5.50 -18.61 14.07
CA HIS A 231 5.18 -19.88 14.72
C HIS A 231 4.60 -19.69 16.13
N ALA A 232 5.17 -18.79 16.93
CA ALA A 232 4.75 -18.58 18.32
C ALA A 232 3.41 -17.84 18.43
N ILE A 233 3.17 -16.85 17.57
CA ILE A 233 2.01 -15.95 17.66
C ILE A 233 0.85 -16.46 16.79
N GLY A 234 1.18 -17.12 15.68
CA GLY A 234 0.23 -17.53 14.65
C GLY A 234 -0.07 -16.39 13.66
N ARG A 235 -0.47 -16.77 12.43
CA ARG A 235 -0.70 -15.81 11.33
C ARG A 235 -1.73 -14.73 11.67
N ASP A 236 -2.81 -15.10 12.35
CA ASP A 236 -3.91 -14.17 12.66
C ASP A 236 -3.53 -13.16 13.75
N GLY A 237 -2.59 -13.52 14.64
CA GLY A 237 -2.11 -12.64 15.71
C GLY A 237 -0.88 -11.83 15.34
N LEU A 238 -0.12 -12.25 14.32
CA LEU A 238 1.10 -11.59 13.91
C LEU A 238 0.80 -10.13 13.50
N TRP A 239 1.59 -9.19 14.04
CA TRP A 239 1.47 -7.73 13.90
C TRP A 239 0.40 -7.02 14.73
N PHE A 240 -0.64 -7.71 15.21
CA PHE A 240 -1.79 -7.06 15.86
C PHE A 240 -2.09 -7.54 17.28
N ASP A 241 -1.71 -8.76 17.65
CA ASP A 241 -1.80 -9.24 19.03
C ASP A 241 -0.69 -8.60 19.88
N GLN A 242 -0.95 -7.38 20.38
CA GLN A 242 0.05 -6.57 21.10
C GLN A 242 0.66 -7.32 22.29
N GLN A 243 -0.14 -8.13 22.99
CA GLN A 243 0.34 -8.86 24.15
C GLN A 243 1.32 -9.96 23.75
N LYS A 244 0.97 -10.80 22.77
CA LYS A 244 1.86 -11.86 22.29
C LYS A 244 3.09 -11.31 21.59
N MET A 245 2.93 -10.24 20.81
CA MET A 245 4.04 -9.55 20.13
C MET A 245 5.04 -9.00 21.14
N TYR A 246 4.56 -8.34 22.19
CA TYR A 246 5.42 -7.83 23.26
C TYR A 246 6.11 -8.95 24.03
N ALA A 247 5.38 -9.99 24.43
CA ALA A 247 5.95 -11.13 25.14
C ALA A 247 7.08 -11.81 24.33
N PHE A 248 6.81 -12.09 23.05
CA PHE A 248 7.80 -12.67 22.14
C PHE A 248 9.03 -11.75 21.98
N ALA A 249 8.81 -10.47 21.68
CA ALA A 249 9.89 -9.55 21.40
C ALA A 249 10.76 -9.27 22.66
N ALA A 250 10.15 -9.28 23.86
CA ALA A 250 10.88 -9.18 25.12
C ALA A 250 11.75 -10.43 25.38
N GLU A 251 11.20 -11.62 25.17
CA GLU A 251 11.92 -12.91 25.31
C GLU A 251 13.06 -13.03 24.30
N ALA A 252 12.82 -12.64 23.04
CA ALA A 252 13.81 -12.65 21.97
C ALA A 252 14.87 -11.54 22.09
N GLY A 253 14.78 -10.69 23.14
CA GLY A 253 15.76 -9.64 23.38
C GLY A 253 15.73 -8.50 22.36
N ILE A 254 14.61 -8.32 21.64
CA ILE A 254 14.44 -7.21 20.70
C ILE A 254 14.50 -5.88 21.44
N ARG A 255 15.09 -4.86 20.80
CA ARG A 255 15.29 -3.53 21.36
C ARG A 255 14.59 -2.48 20.52
N HIS A 256 14.40 -1.29 21.09
CA HIS A 256 13.81 -0.20 20.34
C HIS A 256 14.75 0.21 19.17
N PRO A 257 14.26 0.30 17.92
CA PRO A 257 15.11 0.57 16.76
C PRO A 257 15.85 1.92 16.85
N ALA A 258 15.16 2.95 17.36
CA ALA A 258 15.72 4.29 17.51
C ALA A 258 16.52 4.47 18.81
N SER A 259 16.36 3.55 19.77
CA SER A 259 17.00 3.62 21.10
C SER A 259 17.44 2.21 21.51
N PRO A 260 18.52 1.64 20.93
CA PRO A 260 18.89 0.24 21.16
C PRO A 260 19.22 -0.10 22.62
N GLN A 261 19.50 0.90 23.47
CA GLN A 261 19.70 0.71 24.90
C GLN A 261 18.39 0.54 25.68
N GLU A 262 17.24 0.91 25.10
CA GLU A 262 15.94 0.87 25.76
C GLU A 262 15.21 -0.44 25.48
N ALA A 263 14.51 -0.94 26.51
CA ALA A 263 13.56 -2.02 26.35
C ALA A 263 12.38 -1.55 25.48
N ILE A 264 11.89 -2.44 24.63
CA ILE A 264 10.66 -2.19 23.87
C ILE A 264 9.48 -1.99 24.83
N SER A 265 8.51 -1.19 24.42
CA SER A 265 7.24 -1.04 25.12
C SER A 265 6.15 -1.85 24.39
N PRO A 266 5.04 -2.21 25.07
CA PRO A 266 3.94 -2.94 24.40
C PRO A 266 3.43 -2.24 23.13
N GLY A 267 3.35 -0.91 23.14
CA GLY A 267 2.89 -0.12 21.99
C GLY A 267 3.88 -0.05 20.81
N SER A 268 5.16 -0.35 21.03
CA SER A 268 6.21 -0.33 19.99
C SER A 268 6.65 -1.71 19.53
N ALA A 269 6.23 -2.78 20.21
CA ALA A 269 6.67 -4.14 19.95
C ALA A 269 6.42 -4.61 18.51
N SER A 270 5.26 -4.25 17.92
CA SER A 270 4.94 -4.65 16.54
C SER A 270 5.88 -4.04 15.52
N SER A 271 6.06 -2.72 15.58
CA SER A 271 6.97 -2.00 14.67
C SER A 271 8.43 -2.40 14.86
N ALA A 272 8.86 -2.57 16.12
CA ALA A 272 10.22 -3.03 16.43
C ALA A 272 10.45 -4.45 15.87
N LEU A 273 9.53 -5.38 16.11
CA LEU A 273 9.63 -6.73 15.57
C LEU A 273 9.62 -6.73 14.04
N ALA A 274 8.78 -5.92 13.40
CA ALA A 274 8.72 -5.84 11.94
C ALA A 274 10.07 -5.42 11.32
N ILE A 275 10.82 -4.53 11.96
CA ILE A 275 12.16 -4.12 11.52
C ILE A 275 13.16 -5.28 11.60
N HIS A 276 13.04 -6.13 12.63
CA HIS A 276 13.96 -7.23 12.87
C HIS A 276 13.55 -8.57 12.27
N ALA A 277 12.29 -8.74 11.85
CA ALA A 277 11.73 -10.03 11.42
C ALA A 277 12.00 -10.38 9.96
N HIS A 278 12.47 -9.43 9.16
CA HIS A 278 12.61 -9.60 7.72
C HIS A 278 14.06 -9.71 7.26
N ALA A 279 14.25 -10.44 6.16
CA ALA A 279 15.46 -10.42 5.37
C ALA A 279 15.09 -10.15 3.91
N THR A 280 16.07 -9.65 3.16
CA THR A 280 15.95 -9.41 1.72
C THR A 280 16.81 -10.42 0.99
N ARG A 281 16.27 -11.07 -0.04
CA ARG A 281 17.04 -11.99 -0.90
C ARG A 281 16.57 -11.96 -2.36
N PRO A 282 17.46 -12.17 -3.33
CA PRO A 282 17.04 -12.42 -4.70
C PRO A 282 16.30 -13.76 -4.79
N CYS A 283 15.29 -13.85 -5.65
CA CYS A 283 14.62 -15.12 -5.93
C CYS A 283 14.11 -15.23 -7.37
N ASP A 284 13.93 -16.47 -7.81
CA ASP A 284 13.15 -16.77 -9.00
C ASP A 284 11.66 -16.74 -8.62
N ARG A 285 10.82 -16.31 -9.56
CA ARG A 285 9.38 -16.11 -9.31
C ARG A 285 8.51 -16.71 -10.41
N TYR A 286 7.26 -16.99 -10.06
CA TYR A 286 6.19 -17.35 -11.00
C TYR A 286 5.17 -16.24 -11.10
N TYR A 287 4.65 -16.03 -12.30
CA TYR A 287 3.51 -15.14 -12.54
C TYR A 287 2.22 -15.71 -11.94
N VAL A 288 1.37 -14.85 -11.39
CA VAL A 288 0.05 -15.23 -10.87
C VAL A 288 -1.03 -14.59 -11.72
N GLU A 289 -1.85 -15.38 -12.38
CA GLU A 289 -2.95 -14.92 -13.23
C GLU A 289 -4.25 -14.80 -12.43
N ILE A 290 -5.02 -13.72 -12.67
CA ILE A 290 -6.41 -13.63 -12.19
C ILE A 290 -7.28 -14.48 -13.11
N MET A 291 -8.01 -15.42 -12.52
CA MET A 291 -8.96 -16.26 -13.24
C MET A 291 -10.29 -15.51 -13.39
N SER A 292 -10.78 -15.41 -14.63
CA SER A 292 -12.13 -14.90 -14.89
C SER A 292 -13.17 -15.99 -14.60
N GLY A 293 -14.40 -15.59 -14.22
CA GLY A 293 -15.45 -16.51 -13.73
C GLY A 293 -15.85 -17.65 -14.68
N SER A 294 -15.52 -17.58 -15.98
CA SER A 294 -15.72 -18.66 -16.95
C SER A 294 -14.69 -19.80 -16.85
N GLU A 295 -13.58 -19.59 -16.15
CA GLU A 295 -12.43 -20.50 -16.12
C GLU A 295 -12.21 -21.16 -14.74
N GLN A 296 -13.20 -21.05 -13.84
CA GLN A 296 -13.20 -21.66 -12.50
C GLN A 296 -13.63 -23.14 -12.49
N ARG A 297 -13.68 -23.82 -13.64
CA ARG A 297 -14.10 -25.23 -13.76
C ARG A 297 -12.94 -26.18 -13.93
#